data_AF-A0A1Q5HL46-F1
#
_entry.id   AF-A0A1Q5HL46-F1
#
_cell.length_a   1.000
_cell.length_b   1.000
_cell.length_c   1.000
_cell.angle_alpha   90.00
_cell.angle_beta   90.00
_cell.angle_gamma   90.00
#
_symmetry.space_group_name_H-M   'P 1'
#
loop_
_entity.id
_entity.type
_entity.pdbx_description
1 polymer ?
#
loop_
_entity_poly.entity_id
_entity_poly.type
_entity_poly.pdbx_seq_one_letter_code
_entity_poly.pdbx_strand_id
1 'polypeptide(L)'
;MAKYTEPELRERLKAEIRASDKGGRPGQWSARKSQLLTNEYKKAGGGFEGPKDARQRSLQRWGGEQWQTRSGDTRARNGGETRRYLPKQAWEELSEAERRDTDTRKRRASRSGRQYVPNTGPARRARRDATAAEQLDELPVTEAVKLIRDLDTRQLDAALRRERRGKARKTLIGRLESELGRRRAA
;
A
#
# COMPACT_ATOMS: atom_id res chain seq x y z
N MET A 1 13.82 5.46 -13.68
CA MET A 1 13.26 6.21 -12.54
C MET A 1 12.64 7.46 -13.11
N ALA A 2 11.48 7.88 -12.62
CA ALA A 2 10.81 9.07 -13.15
C ALA A 2 11.73 10.30 -12.99
N LYS A 3 11.95 11.03 -14.09
CA LYS A 3 12.74 12.26 -14.13
C LYS A 3 11.83 13.47 -14.00
N TYR A 4 12.36 14.60 -13.55
CA TYR A 4 11.64 15.88 -13.57
C TYR A 4 11.73 16.48 -14.97
N THR A 5 10.61 16.97 -15.53
CA THR A 5 10.59 17.67 -16.82
C THR A 5 11.41 18.97 -16.75
N GLU A 6 11.37 19.66 -15.61
CA GLU A 6 12.03 20.96 -15.40
C GLU A 6 12.86 20.95 -14.10
N PRO A 7 14.07 20.35 -14.12
CA PRO A 7 14.90 20.23 -12.93
C PRO A 7 15.28 21.58 -12.30
N GLU A 8 15.53 22.61 -13.13
CA GLU A 8 15.93 23.94 -12.69
C GLU A 8 14.80 24.68 -11.97
N LEU A 9 13.57 24.61 -12.50
CA LEU A 9 12.37 25.13 -11.85
C LEU A 9 12.21 24.52 -10.46
N ARG A 10 12.39 23.21 -10.35
CA ARG A 10 12.29 22.50 -9.07
C ARG A 10 13.34 22.96 -8.07
N GLU A 11 14.61 23.07 -8.46
CA GLU A 11 15.66 23.51 -7.54
C GLU A 11 15.48 24.96 -7.09
N ARG A 12 14.98 25.85 -7.97
CA ARG A 12 14.61 27.22 -7.61
C ARG A 12 13.50 27.23 -6.54
N LEU A 13 12.39 26.54 -6.80
CA LEU A 13 11.27 26.44 -5.85
C LEU A 13 11.70 25.80 -4.52
N LYS A 14 12.57 24.80 -4.58
CA LYS A 14 13.11 24.13 -3.38
C LYS A 14 13.94 25.09 -2.54
N ALA A 15 14.78 25.91 -3.15
CA ALA A 15 15.57 26.93 -2.44
C ALA A 15 14.67 27.98 -1.77
N GLU A 16 13.68 28.49 -2.50
CA GLU A 16 12.70 29.45 -1.97
C GLU A 16 11.90 28.88 -0.79
N ILE A 17 11.34 27.67 -0.95
CA ILE A 17 10.58 27.00 0.11
C ILE A 17 11.47 26.70 1.32
N ARG A 18 12.73 26.30 1.09
CA ARG A 18 13.68 26.08 2.19
C ARG A 18 13.94 27.37 2.96
N ALA A 19 14.14 28.50 2.29
CA ALA A 19 14.35 29.80 2.91
C ALA A 19 13.10 30.33 3.64
N SER A 20 11.91 30.01 3.14
CA SER A 20 10.64 30.44 3.76
C SER A 20 10.38 29.82 5.14
N ASP A 21 9.48 30.43 5.90
CA ASP A 21 8.87 29.92 7.13
C ASP A 21 7.68 28.97 6.87
N LYS A 22 7.32 28.75 5.60
CA LYS A 22 6.21 27.87 5.21
C LYS A 22 6.59 26.41 5.39
N GLY A 23 5.80 25.67 6.15
CA GLY A 23 6.02 24.24 6.37
C GLY A 23 7.16 23.92 7.34
N GLY A 24 7.64 24.88 8.13
CA GLY A 24 8.64 24.68 9.17
C GLY A 24 9.62 25.84 9.25
N ARG A 25 10.64 25.72 10.11
CA ARG A 25 11.61 26.81 10.31
C ARG A 25 12.36 27.16 9.01
N PRO A 26 12.66 28.45 8.76
CA PRO A 26 13.56 28.90 7.70
C PRO A 26 14.89 28.15 7.67
N GLY A 27 15.41 27.88 6.47
CA GLY A 27 16.68 27.17 6.25
C GLY A 27 16.62 25.64 6.40
N GLN A 28 15.56 25.10 7.00
CA GLN A 28 15.40 23.66 7.25
C GLN A 28 14.56 22.96 6.16
N TRP A 29 14.83 21.66 5.96
CA TRP A 29 14.04 20.81 5.07
C TRP A 29 13.16 19.86 5.88
N SER A 30 11.84 20.03 5.77
CA SER A 30 10.83 19.23 6.49
C SER A 30 9.97 18.42 5.52
N ALA A 31 9.27 17.41 6.04
CA ALA A 31 8.29 16.66 5.26
C ALA A 31 7.20 17.56 4.66
N ARG A 32 6.76 18.59 5.40
CA ARG A 32 5.74 19.54 4.93
C ARG A 32 6.27 20.45 3.82
N LYS A 33 7.54 20.87 3.90
CA LYS A 33 8.20 21.59 2.80
C LYS A 33 8.36 20.71 1.56
N SER A 34 8.65 19.42 1.71
CA SER A 34 8.67 18.49 0.57
C SER A 34 7.29 18.33 -0.10
N GLN A 35 6.21 18.35 0.69
CA GLN A 35 4.85 18.33 0.15
C GLN A 35 4.55 19.64 -0.60
N LEU A 36 4.90 20.79 -0.02
CA LEU A 36 4.76 22.10 -0.67
C LEU A 36 5.52 22.15 -2.00
N LEU A 37 6.79 21.74 -2.03
CA LEU A 37 7.58 21.71 -3.26
C LEU A 37 6.90 20.88 -4.35
N THR A 38 6.37 19.71 -3.99
CA THR A 38 5.67 18.85 -4.97
C THR A 38 4.44 19.54 -5.56
N ASN A 39 3.70 20.30 -4.75
CA ASN A 39 2.51 21.01 -5.19
C ASN A 39 2.86 22.24 -6.03
N GLU A 40 3.80 23.07 -5.56
CA GLU A 40 4.23 24.28 -6.28
C GLU A 40 4.90 23.93 -7.60
N TYR A 41 5.72 22.89 -7.64
CA TYR A 41 6.34 22.41 -8.87
C TYR A 41 5.29 22.04 -9.92
N LYS A 42 4.25 21.28 -9.53
CA LYS A 42 3.14 20.95 -10.42
C LYS A 42 2.35 22.18 -10.86
N LYS A 43 2.08 23.10 -9.93
CA LYS A 43 1.35 24.35 -10.20
C LYS A 43 2.09 25.25 -11.19
N ALA A 44 3.42 25.26 -11.11
CA ALA A 44 4.30 26.01 -11.99
C ALA A 44 4.54 25.34 -13.36
N GLY A 45 3.84 24.24 -13.68
CA GLY A 45 3.96 23.53 -14.97
C GLY A 45 4.92 22.34 -14.94
N GLY A 46 5.62 22.12 -13.83
CA GLY A 46 6.55 21.02 -13.64
C GLY A 46 5.88 19.64 -13.62
N GLY A 47 6.40 18.74 -14.45
CA GLY A 47 5.93 17.37 -14.60
C GLY A 47 6.98 16.31 -14.29
N PHE A 48 6.61 15.06 -14.56
CA PHE A 48 7.45 13.88 -14.36
C PHE A 48 7.45 13.03 -15.64
N GLU A 49 8.61 12.57 -16.07
CA GLU A 49 8.80 11.77 -17.28
C GLU A 49 9.33 10.36 -16.99
N GLY A 50 8.88 9.40 -17.80
CA GLY A 50 9.30 8.01 -17.74
C GLY A 50 8.56 7.17 -16.70
N PRO A 51 8.83 5.86 -16.68
CA PRO A 51 8.12 4.94 -15.80
C PRO A 51 8.49 5.17 -14.33
N LYS A 52 7.48 5.08 -13.46
CA LYS A 52 7.68 4.98 -12.01
C LYS A 52 8.57 3.80 -11.70
N ASP A 53 9.53 3.96 -10.80
CA ASP A 53 10.33 2.85 -10.32
C ASP A 53 9.54 1.91 -9.38
N ALA A 54 10.17 0.81 -8.94
CA ALA A 54 9.52 -0.17 -8.07
C ALA A 54 9.05 0.41 -6.72
N ARG A 55 9.81 1.35 -6.13
CA ARG A 55 9.47 1.98 -4.85
C ARG A 55 8.29 2.94 -5.02
N GLN A 56 8.29 3.74 -6.08
CA GLN A 56 7.19 4.64 -6.43
C GLN A 56 5.89 3.87 -6.70
N ARG A 57 5.97 2.76 -7.43
CA ARG A 57 4.81 1.86 -7.63
C ARG A 57 4.32 1.26 -6.31
N SER A 58 5.24 0.83 -5.45
CA SER A 58 4.88 0.31 -4.13
C SER A 58 4.22 1.36 -3.23
N LEU A 59 4.66 2.62 -3.28
CA LEU A 59 4.05 3.72 -2.53
C LEU A 59 2.67 4.09 -3.09
N GLN A 60 2.51 4.07 -4.41
CA GLN A 60 1.22 4.28 -5.05
C GLN A 60 0.21 3.22 -4.61
N ARG A 61 0.60 1.94 -4.63
CA ARG A 61 -0.23 0.84 -4.10
C ARG A 61 -0.58 1.05 -2.64
N TRP A 62 0.44 1.29 -1.81
CA TRP A 62 0.25 1.51 -0.39
C TRP A 62 -0.72 2.68 -0.11
N GLY A 63 -0.66 3.75 -0.89
CA GLY A 63 -1.56 4.90 -0.77
C GLY A 63 -2.97 4.69 -1.33
N GLY A 64 -3.15 3.77 -2.28
CA GLY A 64 -4.45 3.41 -2.85
C GLY A 64 -5.21 2.36 -2.04
N GLU A 65 -4.55 1.66 -1.13
CA GLU A 65 -5.18 0.66 -0.25
C GLU A 65 -6.23 1.31 0.67
N GLN A 66 -7.39 0.65 0.82
CA GLN A 66 -8.43 1.05 1.77
C GLN A 66 -8.02 0.66 3.20
N TRP A 67 -7.22 1.52 3.84
CA TRP A 67 -6.76 1.28 5.20
C TRP A 67 -7.86 1.57 6.23
N GLN A 68 -8.12 0.59 7.09
CA GLN A 68 -9.18 0.67 8.09
C GLN A 68 -8.89 -0.16 9.35
N THR A 69 -9.63 0.14 10.40
CA THR A 69 -9.69 -0.71 11.60
C THR A 69 -10.60 -1.92 11.38
N ARG A 70 -10.66 -2.82 12.37
CA ARG A 70 -11.54 -4.01 12.32
C ARG A 70 -13.02 -3.63 12.09
N SER A 71 -13.48 -2.50 12.63
CA SER A 71 -14.85 -1.97 12.46
C SER A 71 -15.08 -1.20 11.16
N GLY A 72 -14.05 -1.01 10.32
CA GLY A 72 -14.14 -0.18 9.11
C GLY A 72 -13.78 1.29 9.32
N ASP A 73 -13.48 1.72 10.55
CA ASP A 73 -13.13 3.12 10.81
C ASP A 73 -11.75 3.48 10.25
N THR A 74 -11.61 4.70 9.74
CA THR A 74 -10.32 5.27 9.31
C THR A 74 -9.48 5.81 10.48
N ARG A 75 -10.12 6.09 11.62
CA ARG A 75 -9.44 6.59 12.83
C ARG A 75 -9.03 5.44 13.75
N ALA A 76 -7.75 5.06 13.69
CA ALA A 76 -7.20 3.97 14.51
C ALA A 76 -6.90 4.35 15.96
N ARG A 77 -6.57 5.62 16.24
CA ARG A 77 -6.23 6.08 17.60
C ARG A 77 -7.42 6.74 18.28
N ASN A 78 -7.73 6.30 19.49
CA ASN A 78 -8.75 6.89 20.36
C ASN A 78 -8.49 6.51 21.82
N GLY A 79 -8.67 7.45 22.76
CA GLY A 79 -8.70 7.17 24.21
C GLY A 79 -7.44 6.47 24.76
N GLY A 80 -6.25 6.92 24.36
CA GLY A 80 -4.98 6.31 24.80
C GLY A 80 -4.67 4.95 24.17
N GLU A 81 -5.50 4.49 23.24
CA GLU A 81 -5.33 3.24 22.54
C GLU A 81 -5.19 3.42 21.03
N THR A 82 -4.55 2.44 20.41
CA THR A 82 -4.49 2.29 18.96
C THR A 82 -5.12 0.95 18.59
N ARG A 83 -6.18 0.99 17.78
CA ARG A 83 -6.72 -0.17 17.09
C ARG A 83 -5.76 -0.62 15.99
N ARG A 84 -5.81 -1.90 15.61
CA ARG A 84 -5.05 -2.40 14.47
C ARG A 84 -5.55 -1.75 13.20
N TYR A 85 -4.61 -1.34 12.35
CA TYR A 85 -4.88 -0.70 11.08
C TYR A 85 -4.29 -1.55 9.96
N LEU A 86 -5.15 -2.08 9.10
CA LEU A 86 -4.79 -2.97 7.99
C LEU A 86 -5.61 -2.61 6.75
N PRO A 87 -5.16 -3.02 5.56
CA PRO A 87 -5.98 -2.90 4.35
C PRO A 87 -7.26 -3.72 4.49
N LYS A 88 -8.38 -3.22 3.97
CA LYS A 88 -9.69 -3.89 3.98
C LYS A 88 -9.60 -5.34 3.49
N GLN A 89 -8.90 -5.57 2.39
CA GLN A 89 -8.70 -6.92 1.83
C GLN A 89 -7.96 -7.86 2.80
N ALA A 90 -6.98 -7.35 3.55
CA ALA A 90 -6.31 -8.15 4.57
C ALA A 90 -7.27 -8.51 5.73
N TRP A 91 -8.25 -7.67 6.06
CA TRP A 91 -9.28 -8.03 7.02
C TRP A 91 -10.20 -9.13 6.47
N GLU A 92 -10.63 -9.03 5.21
CA GLU A 92 -11.50 -10.02 4.54
C GLU A 92 -10.91 -11.44 4.55
N GLU A 93 -9.59 -11.56 4.51
CA GLU A 93 -8.83 -12.81 4.54
C GLU A 93 -8.64 -13.42 5.94
N LEU A 94 -9.00 -12.69 7.00
CA LEU A 94 -8.89 -13.15 8.39
C LEU A 94 -10.23 -13.65 8.91
N SER A 95 -10.19 -14.77 9.62
CA SER A 95 -11.33 -15.22 10.45
C SER A 95 -11.60 -14.22 11.58
N GLU A 96 -12.83 -14.18 12.08
CA GLU A 96 -13.21 -13.23 13.13
C GLU A 96 -12.34 -13.38 14.40
N ALA A 97 -11.92 -14.61 14.72
CA ALA A 97 -10.99 -14.87 15.81
C ALA A 97 -9.61 -14.21 15.56
N GLU A 98 -9.03 -14.40 14.38
CA GLU A 98 -7.74 -13.79 14.01
C GLU A 98 -7.83 -12.26 13.95
N ARG A 99 -8.98 -11.73 13.50
CA ARG A 99 -9.22 -10.29 13.49
C ARG A 99 -9.19 -9.70 14.89
N ARG A 100 -9.90 -10.34 15.83
CA ARG A 100 -9.95 -9.94 17.23
C ARG A 100 -8.59 -10.06 17.91
N ASP A 101 -7.86 -11.12 17.65
CA ASP A 101 -6.53 -11.36 18.22
C ASP A 101 -5.53 -10.25 17.82
N THR A 102 -5.41 -9.96 16.53
CA THR A 102 -4.44 -8.95 16.04
C THR A 102 -4.78 -7.53 16.50
N ASP A 103 -6.08 -7.22 16.64
CA ASP A 103 -6.57 -5.95 17.18
C ASP A 103 -6.31 -5.84 18.68
N THR A 104 -6.70 -6.86 19.45
CA THR A 104 -6.50 -6.91 20.91
C THR A 104 -5.02 -6.77 21.26
N ARG A 105 -4.14 -7.47 20.54
CA ARG A 105 -2.69 -7.34 20.71
C ARG A 105 -2.22 -5.90 20.50
N LYS A 106 -2.73 -5.21 19.47
CA LYS A 106 -2.36 -3.81 19.19
C LYS A 106 -2.86 -2.87 20.28
N ARG A 107 -4.12 -3.00 20.69
CA ARG A 107 -4.75 -2.16 21.70
C ARG A 107 -4.05 -2.31 23.05
N ARG A 108 -3.85 -3.54 23.54
CA ARG A 108 -3.16 -3.82 24.82
C ARG A 108 -1.76 -3.21 24.87
N ALA A 109 -0.95 -3.43 23.83
CA ALA A 109 0.41 -2.89 23.80
C ALA A 109 0.43 -1.37 23.63
N SER A 110 -0.53 -0.77 22.92
CA SER A 110 -0.60 0.70 22.82
C SER A 110 -0.91 1.39 24.15
N ARG A 111 -1.69 0.74 25.04
CA ARG A 111 -1.96 1.25 26.40
C ARG A 111 -0.69 1.38 27.24
N SER A 112 0.30 0.50 27.02
CA SER A 112 1.59 0.56 27.72
C SER A 112 2.62 1.47 27.02
N GLY A 113 2.18 2.35 26.12
CA GLY A 113 3.04 3.29 25.40
C GLY A 113 3.84 2.66 24.24
N ARG A 114 3.67 1.36 23.96
CA ARG A 114 4.37 0.71 22.84
C ARG A 114 3.73 1.11 21.51
N GLN A 115 4.33 2.09 20.84
CA GLN A 115 3.88 2.57 19.54
C GLN A 115 3.99 1.50 18.44
N TYR A 116 5.06 0.70 18.41
CA TYR A 116 5.27 -0.34 17.42
C TYR A 116 4.87 -1.72 17.96
N VAL A 117 3.95 -2.38 17.28
CA VAL A 117 3.46 -3.72 17.65
C VAL A 117 3.31 -4.52 16.36
N PRO A 118 4.05 -5.63 16.19
CA PRO A 118 3.96 -6.42 14.98
C PRO A 118 2.55 -6.96 14.76
N ASN A 119 2.20 -7.20 13.51
CA ASN A 119 1.01 -7.96 13.16
C ASN A 119 1.18 -9.40 13.67
N THR A 120 0.08 -10.04 14.05
CA THR A 120 0.08 -11.48 14.32
C THR A 120 0.43 -12.25 13.05
N GLY A 121 0.84 -13.52 13.18
CA GLY A 121 1.21 -14.37 12.04
C GLY A 121 0.16 -14.36 10.93
N PRO A 122 -1.12 -14.63 11.23
CA PRO A 122 -2.21 -14.53 10.27
C PRO A 122 -2.35 -13.15 9.63
N ALA A 123 -2.41 -12.09 10.43
CA ALA A 123 -2.57 -10.72 9.91
C ALA A 123 -1.39 -10.27 9.04
N ARG A 124 -0.17 -10.74 9.33
CA ARG A 124 1.00 -10.50 8.51
C ARG A 124 0.88 -11.21 7.15
N ARG A 125 0.44 -12.47 7.14
CA ARG A 125 0.20 -13.24 5.91
C ARG A 125 -0.93 -12.62 5.08
N ALA A 126 -2.09 -12.37 5.69
CA ALA A 126 -3.22 -11.74 5.01
C ALA A 126 -2.85 -10.41 4.35
N ARG A 127 -2.03 -9.58 5.01
CA ARG A 127 -1.51 -8.34 4.40
C ARG A 127 -0.62 -8.61 3.18
N ARG A 128 0.31 -9.55 3.29
CA ARG A 128 1.20 -9.93 2.17
C ARG A 128 0.39 -10.48 0.99
N ASP A 129 -0.60 -11.31 1.27
CA ASP A 129 -1.43 -11.94 0.26
C ASP A 129 -2.32 -10.89 -0.44
N ALA A 130 -2.88 -9.93 0.32
CA ALA A 130 -3.60 -8.78 -0.23
C ALA A 130 -2.73 -7.89 -1.13
N THR A 131 -1.48 -7.62 -0.74
CA THR A 131 -0.53 -6.84 -1.56
C THR A 131 -0.19 -7.56 -2.87
N ALA A 132 -0.03 -8.89 -2.84
CA ALA A 132 0.22 -9.68 -4.06
C ALA A 132 -0.99 -9.65 -5.01
N ALA A 133 -2.20 -9.79 -4.47
CA ALA A 133 -3.44 -9.68 -5.24
C ALA A 133 -3.60 -8.30 -5.90
N GLU A 134 -3.31 -7.21 -5.16
CA GLU A 134 -3.32 -5.84 -5.69
C GLU A 134 -2.31 -5.67 -6.84
N GLN A 135 -1.10 -6.22 -6.68
CA GLN A 135 -0.06 -6.13 -7.71
C GLN A 135 -0.50 -6.77 -9.03
N LEU A 136 -1.19 -7.91 -9.00
CA LEU A 136 -1.75 -8.52 -10.22
C LEU A 136 -2.93 -7.73 -10.80
N ASP A 137 -3.73 -7.11 -9.93
CA ASP A 137 -4.88 -6.30 -10.35
C ASP A 137 -4.43 -5.08 -11.17
N GLU A 138 -3.40 -4.36 -10.73
CA GLU A 138 -2.88 -3.16 -11.41
C GLU A 138 -2.22 -3.44 -12.77
N LEU A 139 -1.63 -4.63 -12.94
CA LEU A 139 -0.84 -4.95 -14.13
C LEU A 139 -1.74 -5.33 -15.33
N PRO A 140 -1.31 -5.02 -16.57
CA PRO A 140 -1.89 -5.64 -17.75
C PRO A 140 -1.83 -7.17 -17.65
N VAL A 141 -2.79 -7.88 -18.26
CA VAL A 141 -2.88 -9.35 -18.17
C VAL A 141 -1.57 -10.02 -18.58
N THR A 142 -0.90 -9.50 -19.62
CA THR A 142 0.38 -10.00 -20.13
C THR A 142 1.49 -9.98 -19.08
N GLU A 143 1.55 -8.95 -18.24
CA GLU A 143 2.53 -8.84 -17.15
C GLU A 143 2.07 -9.59 -15.91
N ALA A 144 0.78 -9.53 -15.58
CA ALA A 144 0.23 -10.25 -14.42
C ALA A 144 0.46 -11.76 -14.54
N VAL A 145 0.27 -12.34 -15.72
CA VAL A 145 0.47 -13.78 -15.96
C VAL A 145 1.91 -14.23 -15.71
N LYS A 146 2.91 -13.38 -15.95
CA LYS A 146 4.33 -13.71 -15.71
C LYS A 146 4.61 -13.94 -14.21
N LEU A 147 3.90 -13.22 -13.34
CA LEU A 147 4.11 -13.26 -11.89
C LEU A 147 3.40 -14.42 -11.19
N ILE A 148 2.45 -15.10 -11.85
CA ILE A 148 1.63 -16.16 -11.25
C ILE A 148 2.49 -17.29 -10.68
N ARG A 149 3.58 -17.65 -11.37
CA ARG A 149 4.44 -18.78 -10.95
C ARG A 149 5.19 -18.51 -9.65
N ASP A 150 5.43 -17.24 -9.33
CA ASP A 150 6.17 -16.82 -8.14
C ASP A 150 5.27 -16.70 -6.89
N LEU A 151 3.95 -16.73 -7.06
CA LEU A 151 3.00 -16.61 -5.95
C LEU A 151 2.79 -17.94 -5.24
N ASP A 152 2.68 -17.94 -3.91
CA ASP A 152 2.27 -19.13 -3.15
C ASP A 152 0.77 -19.44 -3.32
N THR A 153 0.32 -20.63 -2.89
CA THR A 153 -1.08 -21.06 -3.03
C THR A 153 -2.08 -20.08 -2.41
N ARG A 154 -1.74 -19.46 -1.26
CA ARG A 154 -2.64 -18.49 -0.61
C ARG A 154 -2.71 -17.18 -1.39
N GLN A 155 -1.58 -16.73 -1.91
CA GLN A 155 -1.50 -15.54 -2.76
C GLN A 155 -2.29 -15.73 -4.06
N LEU A 156 -2.21 -16.92 -4.67
CA LEU A 156 -3.01 -17.28 -5.84
C LEU A 156 -4.51 -17.27 -5.54
N ASP A 157 -4.92 -17.86 -4.41
CA ASP A 157 -6.31 -17.88 -3.97
C ASP A 157 -6.85 -16.46 -3.70
N ALA A 158 -6.07 -15.61 -3.02
CA ALA A 158 -6.42 -14.22 -2.76
C ALA A 158 -6.53 -13.40 -4.06
N ALA A 159 -5.58 -13.58 -4.98
CA ALA A 159 -5.61 -12.95 -6.30
C ALA A 159 -6.84 -13.38 -7.11
N LEU A 160 -7.18 -14.68 -7.10
CA LEU A 160 -8.34 -15.21 -7.81
C LEU A 160 -9.66 -14.63 -7.25
N ARG A 161 -9.80 -14.59 -5.91
CA ARG A 161 -10.97 -13.98 -5.26
C ARG A 161 -11.11 -12.51 -5.65
N ARG A 162 -10.02 -11.75 -5.60
CA ARG A 162 -10.00 -10.34 -5.97
C ARG A 162 -10.38 -10.14 -7.44
N GLU A 163 -9.74 -10.89 -8.34
CA GLU A 163 -9.97 -10.75 -9.77
C GLU A 163 -11.43 -11.03 -10.14
N ARG A 164 -12.04 -12.07 -9.53
CA ARG A 164 -13.46 -12.42 -9.73
C ARG A 164 -14.43 -11.34 -9.19
N ARG A 165 -14.08 -10.65 -8.10
CA ARG A 165 -14.90 -9.56 -7.53
C ARG A 165 -14.66 -8.20 -8.19
N GLY A 166 -13.56 -8.06 -8.92
CA GLY A 166 -13.12 -6.82 -9.55
C GLY A 166 -13.25 -6.87 -11.07
N LYS A 167 -12.10 -6.83 -11.76
CA LYS A 167 -12.03 -6.67 -13.23
C LYS A 167 -12.49 -7.89 -14.02
N ALA A 168 -12.61 -9.06 -13.40
CA ALA A 168 -13.09 -10.31 -13.98
C ALA A 168 -12.40 -10.70 -15.31
N ARG A 169 -11.08 -10.49 -15.43
CA ARG A 169 -10.32 -10.78 -16.65
C ARG A 169 -10.20 -12.29 -16.85
N LYS A 170 -11.00 -12.84 -17.77
CA LYS A 170 -11.13 -14.29 -18.03
C LYS A 170 -9.79 -15.01 -18.17
N THR A 171 -8.85 -14.44 -18.94
CA THR A 171 -7.52 -15.03 -19.14
C THR A 171 -6.73 -15.13 -17.85
N LEU A 172 -6.76 -14.08 -17.00
CA LEU A 172 -6.04 -14.09 -15.74
C LEU A 172 -6.68 -15.08 -14.75
N ILE A 173 -8.01 -15.11 -14.68
CA ILE A 173 -8.77 -16.08 -13.88
C ILE A 173 -8.38 -17.51 -14.25
N GLY A 174 -8.47 -17.87 -15.54
CA GLY A 174 -8.15 -19.23 -15.99
C GLY A 174 -6.69 -19.62 -15.73
N ARG A 175 -5.75 -18.67 -15.81
CA ARG A 175 -4.34 -18.91 -15.48
C ARG A 175 -4.13 -19.13 -13.97
N LEU A 176 -4.79 -18.34 -13.12
CA LEU A 176 -4.75 -18.51 -11.66
C LEU A 176 -5.35 -19.86 -11.24
N GLU A 177 -6.50 -20.23 -11.81
CA GLU A 177 -7.16 -21.52 -11.56
C GLU A 177 -6.31 -22.71 -11.99
N SER A 178 -5.73 -22.64 -13.19
CA SER A 178 -4.84 -23.69 -13.70
C SER A 178 -3.61 -23.87 -12.81
N GLU A 179 -2.98 -22.78 -12.36
CA GLU A 179 -1.85 -22.84 -11.44
C GLU A 179 -2.24 -23.43 -10.07
N LEU A 180 -3.37 -23.00 -9.51
CA LEU A 180 -3.89 -23.55 -8.26
C LEU A 180 -4.18 -25.06 -8.39
N GLY A 181 -4.76 -25.48 -9.50
CA GLY A 181 -5.03 -26.89 -9.79
C GLY A 181 -3.74 -27.72 -9.80
N ARG A 182 -2.69 -27.22 -10.48
CA ARG A 182 -1.38 -27.90 -10.52
C ARG A 182 -0.76 -28.06 -9.14
N ARG A 183 -0.83 -27.02 -8.29
CA ARG A 183 -0.21 -27.04 -6.95
C ARG A 183 -0.97 -27.85 -5.92
N ARG A 184 -2.27 -28.03 -6.09
CA ARG A 184 -3.10 -28.85 -5.20
C ARG A 184 -3.03 -30.34 -5.56
N ALA A 185 -2.60 -30.66 -6.78
CA ALA A 185 -2.42 -32.03 -7.25
C ALA A 185 -1.00 -32.58 -7.00
N ALA A 186 -0.06 -31.72 -6.61
CA ALA A 186 1.32 -32.08 -6.24
C ALA A 186 1.45 -32.19 -4.70
#